data_AF-A0A2V5F152-F1
#
_entry.id   AF-A0A2V5F152-F1
#
_cell.length_a   1.000
_cell.length_b   1.000
_cell.length_c   1.000
_cell.angle_alpha   90.00
_cell.angle_beta   90.00
_cell.angle_gamma   90.00
#
_symmetry.space_group_name_H-M   'P 1'
#
loop_
_entity.id
_entity.type
_entity.pdbx_description
1 polymer ?
#
loop_
_entity_poly.entity_id
_entity_poly.type
_entity_poly.pdbx_seq_one_letter_code
_entity_poly.pdbx_strand_id
1 'polypeptide(L)'
;MGIDLPLIWFLIIGFGVMMYVIMDGFDLGIGILFPFITDRDHRDTMVNTVAPVWDGNETWLVLGGAGLMAAFPKVYAILLSALYIPALGLLAGLIWRGVSFEFRFKADDAHKPFWDRAFIGGSYAAAFFQGVMLGAFIDGHSIVDGVATNGLMSWLTPFNVFCGIGVVVAYALLGATWLVLKTEGRLQASIIRACSPITLATVAAMLIVSIWTPLTHPAIFDRWFSLPNFWFFLPVPVLVLVATWAILRSLRGTPHAGPFVWSLVLVFLGYSGLVISIWPYVLPPSLTIWEAAAPPQSLGFALVGALLIIPFILGYSAWSYYVFRGKVKDGEGYH
;
A
#
# COMPACT_ATOMS: atom_id res chain seq x y z
N MET A 1 18.13 -31.40 -2.57
CA MET A 1 17.33 -30.17 -2.70
C MET A 1 17.69 -29.26 -1.55
N GLY A 2 18.33 -28.12 -1.83
CA GLY A 2 18.62 -27.11 -0.81
C GLY A 2 17.41 -26.21 -0.57
N ILE A 3 17.44 -25.43 0.51
CA ILE A 3 16.44 -24.39 0.80
C ILE A 3 16.62 -23.25 -0.22
N ASP A 4 15.55 -22.86 -0.92
CA ASP A 4 15.57 -21.73 -1.87
C ASP A 4 15.48 -20.40 -1.08
N LEU A 5 16.65 -19.92 -0.64
CA LEU A 5 16.77 -18.68 0.13
C LEU A 5 16.29 -17.44 -0.65
N PRO A 6 16.61 -17.26 -1.96
CA PRO A 6 16.06 -16.17 -2.77
C PRO A 6 14.54 -16.14 -2.78
N LEU A 7 13.88 -17.30 -2.95
CA LEU A 7 12.42 -17.39 -2.92
C LEU A 7 11.85 -17.00 -1.55
N ILE A 8 12.44 -17.50 -0.46
CA ILE A 8 11.99 -17.16 0.90
C ILE A 8 12.09 -15.64 1.13
N TRP A 9 13.21 -15.03 0.73
CA TRP A 9 13.40 -13.58 0.87
C TRP A 9 12.46 -12.77 -0.01
N PHE A 10 12.20 -13.21 -1.24
CA PHE A 10 11.19 -12.61 -2.10
C PHE A 10 9.81 -12.61 -1.44
N LEU A 11 9.43 -13.73 -0.81
CA LEU A 11 8.17 -13.84 -0.07
C LEU A 11 8.14 -12.95 1.19
N ILE A 12 9.24 -12.88 1.96
CA ILE A 12 9.34 -12.02 3.15
C ILE A 12 9.21 -10.54 2.78
N ILE A 13 9.92 -10.09 1.74
CA ILE A 13 9.87 -8.70 1.28
C ILE A 13 8.51 -8.39 0.68
N GLY A 14 7.97 -9.29 -0.15
CA GLY A 14 6.62 -9.15 -0.69
C GLY A 14 5.55 -9.06 0.39
N PHE A 15 5.67 -9.87 1.43
CA PHE A 15 4.84 -9.79 2.63
C PHE A 15 5.01 -8.45 3.35
N GLY A 16 6.24 -7.97 3.55
CA GLY A 16 6.49 -6.66 4.18
C GLY A 16 5.85 -5.50 3.41
N VAL A 17 6.00 -5.49 2.07
CA VAL A 17 5.36 -4.48 1.21
C VAL A 17 3.84 -4.59 1.27
N MET A 18 3.28 -5.80 1.26
CA MET A 18 1.84 -6.04 1.42
C MET A 18 1.32 -5.51 2.77
N MET A 19 2.03 -5.80 3.86
CA MET A 19 1.67 -5.34 5.19
C MET A 19 1.69 -3.82 5.27
N TYR A 20 2.69 -3.17 4.70
CA TYR A 20 2.72 -1.70 4.59
C TYR A 20 1.52 -1.18 3.79
N VAL A 21 1.24 -1.74 2.61
CA VAL A 21 0.12 -1.35 1.74
C VAL A 21 -1.22 -1.47 2.47
N ILE A 22 -1.42 -2.52 3.26
CA ILE A 22 -2.66 -2.75 3.99
C ILE A 22 -2.75 -1.86 5.24
N MET A 23 -1.70 -1.83 6.05
CA MET A 23 -1.71 -1.20 7.37
C MET A 23 -1.60 0.32 7.25
N ASP A 24 -0.58 0.80 6.55
CA ASP A 24 -0.39 2.23 6.36
C ASP A 24 -1.38 2.81 5.32
N GLY A 25 -1.91 1.95 4.44
CA GLY A 25 -2.88 2.37 3.42
C GLY A 25 -4.18 2.94 3.98
N PHE A 26 -4.70 2.44 5.11
CA PHE A 26 -5.85 3.09 5.75
C PHE A 26 -5.48 4.35 6.54
N ASP A 27 -4.27 4.44 7.09
CA ASP A 27 -3.78 5.65 7.76
C ASP A 27 -3.67 6.81 6.76
N LEU A 28 -3.01 6.57 5.63
CA LEU A 28 -2.94 7.50 4.51
C LEU A 28 -4.34 7.78 3.94
N GLY A 29 -5.19 6.74 3.89
CA GLY A 29 -6.58 6.85 3.49
C GLY A 29 -7.39 7.86 4.31
N ILE A 30 -7.16 7.91 5.63
CA ILE A 30 -7.79 8.91 6.50
C ILE A 30 -7.37 10.33 6.10
N GLY A 31 -6.08 10.55 5.85
CA GLY A 31 -5.57 11.84 5.39
C GLY A 31 -6.09 12.26 4.01
N ILE A 32 -6.30 11.29 3.12
CA ILE A 32 -6.93 11.50 1.80
C ILE A 32 -8.41 11.89 1.94
N LEU A 33 -9.13 11.33 2.91
CA LEU A 33 -10.55 11.64 3.15
C LEU A 33 -10.76 12.92 3.94
N PHE A 34 -9.74 13.36 4.67
CA PHE A 34 -9.77 14.50 5.58
C PHE A 34 -10.32 15.81 4.99
N PRO A 35 -10.02 16.20 3.72
CA PRO A 35 -10.56 17.42 3.12
C PRO A 35 -12.09 17.40 2.95
N PHE A 36 -12.70 16.21 2.86
CA PHE A 36 -14.14 16.05 2.62
C PHE A 36 -14.96 16.10 3.91
N ILE A 37 -14.31 16.15 5.07
CA ILE A 37 -14.94 16.29 6.38
C ILE A 37 -14.70 17.72 6.86
N THR A 38 -15.75 18.48 7.09
CA THR A 38 -15.67 19.90 7.49
C THR A 38 -15.75 20.10 9.01
N ASP A 39 -16.41 19.18 9.70
CA ASP A 39 -16.58 19.20 11.16
C ASP A 39 -15.25 18.86 11.86
N ARG A 40 -14.85 19.70 12.83
CA ARG A 40 -13.57 19.55 13.53
C ARG A 40 -13.56 18.35 14.49
N ASP A 41 -14.66 18.10 15.18
CA ASP A 41 -14.74 16.98 16.14
C ASP A 41 -14.71 15.65 15.39
N HIS A 42 -15.34 15.59 14.22
CA HIS A 42 -15.23 14.43 13.34
C HIS A 42 -13.79 14.22 12.83
N ARG A 43 -13.06 15.31 12.49
CA ARG A 43 -11.64 15.22 12.07
C ARG A 43 -10.75 14.70 13.19
N ASP A 44 -10.98 15.16 14.42
CA ASP A 44 -10.25 14.68 15.60
C ASP A 44 -10.54 13.20 15.83
N THR A 45 -11.81 12.80 15.73
CA THR A 45 -12.23 11.40 15.83
C THR A 45 -11.57 10.52 14.77
N MET A 46 -11.49 10.97 13.51
CA MET A 46 -10.79 10.25 12.44
C MET A 46 -9.33 9.97 12.79
N VAL A 47 -8.60 10.99 13.25
CA VAL A 47 -7.18 10.88 13.63
C VAL A 47 -7.00 9.95 14.83
N ASN A 48 -7.87 10.05 15.83
CA ASN A 48 -7.82 9.19 17.02
C ASN A 48 -8.05 7.70 16.70
N THR A 49 -8.68 7.36 15.57
CA THR A 49 -8.87 5.95 15.18
C THR A 49 -7.57 5.21 14.85
N VAL A 50 -6.50 5.94 14.52
CA VAL A 50 -5.21 5.37 14.07
C VAL A 50 -4.01 5.81 14.89
N ALA A 51 -4.17 6.83 15.74
CA ALA A 51 -3.16 7.30 16.69
C ALA A 51 -2.39 6.18 17.45
N PRO A 52 -3.00 5.06 17.87
CA PRO A 52 -2.29 4.02 18.62
C PRO A 52 -1.41 3.08 17.76
N VAL A 53 -1.59 3.07 16.42
CA VAL A 53 -1.02 2.03 15.54
C VAL A 53 -0.22 2.56 14.36
N TRP A 54 -0.40 3.83 13.96
CA TRP A 54 0.19 4.38 12.74
C TRP A 54 1.72 4.28 12.67
N ASP A 55 2.42 4.55 13.77
CA ASP A 55 3.89 4.51 13.82
C ASP A 55 4.40 3.07 13.58
N GLY A 56 3.70 2.09 14.16
CA GLY A 56 3.97 0.68 13.92
C GLY A 56 3.73 0.25 12.47
N ASN A 57 2.75 0.85 11.79
CA ASN A 57 2.39 0.52 10.42
C ASN A 57 3.50 0.91 9.41
N GLU A 58 4.18 2.05 9.61
CA GLU A 58 5.29 2.49 8.75
C GLU A 58 6.50 1.55 8.79
N THR A 59 6.71 0.83 9.90
CA THR A 59 7.88 -0.05 10.06
C THR A 59 7.95 -1.17 9.00
N TRP A 60 6.80 -1.54 8.43
CA TRP A 60 6.73 -2.53 7.35
C TRP A 60 7.39 -2.05 6.05
N LEU A 61 7.31 -0.74 5.76
CA LEU A 61 8.02 -0.15 4.62
C LEU A 61 9.53 -0.23 4.83
N VAL A 62 9.99 0.04 6.06
CA VAL A 62 11.40 -0.05 6.43
C VAL A 62 11.89 -1.49 6.29
N LEU A 63 11.11 -2.49 6.73
CA LEU A 63 11.42 -3.91 6.51
C LEU A 63 11.50 -4.23 5.01
N GLY A 64 10.57 -3.73 4.20
CA GLY A 64 10.61 -3.90 2.75
C GLY A 64 11.89 -3.35 2.11
N GLY A 65 12.26 -2.11 2.44
CA GLY A 65 13.48 -1.47 1.93
C GLY A 65 14.77 -2.10 2.42
N ALA A 66 14.89 -2.33 3.73
CA ALA A 66 16.07 -2.97 4.34
C ALA A 66 16.20 -4.44 3.92
N GLY A 67 15.08 -5.15 3.79
CA GLY A 67 15.03 -6.51 3.27
C GLY A 67 15.50 -6.57 1.82
N LEU A 68 15.02 -5.65 0.97
CA LEU A 68 15.49 -5.55 -0.42
C LEU A 68 17.00 -5.27 -0.49
N MET A 69 17.52 -4.37 0.35
CA MET A 69 18.95 -4.11 0.44
C MET A 69 19.75 -5.35 0.86
N ALA A 70 19.26 -6.10 1.85
CA ALA A 70 19.93 -7.28 2.37
C ALA A 70 19.89 -8.47 1.40
N ALA A 71 18.74 -8.72 0.78
CA ALA A 71 18.50 -9.89 -0.05
C ALA A 71 18.82 -9.67 -1.54
N PHE A 72 18.56 -8.48 -2.06
CA PHE A 72 18.67 -8.13 -3.48
C PHE A 72 19.40 -6.77 -3.66
N PRO A 73 20.65 -6.63 -3.19
CA PRO A 73 21.35 -5.34 -3.12
C PRO A 73 21.48 -4.63 -4.48
N LYS A 74 21.66 -5.40 -5.56
CA LYS A 74 21.72 -4.85 -6.92
C LYS A 74 20.39 -4.22 -7.33
N VAL A 75 19.27 -4.84 -7.00
CA VAL A 75 17.94 -4.27 -7.27
C VAL A 75 17.72 -3.03 -6.43
N TYR A 76 18.06 -3.08 -5.14
CA TYR A 76 17.96 -1.94 -4.25
C TYR A 76 18.68 -0.71 -4.81
N ALA A 77 19.94 -0.88 -5.25
CA ALA A 77 20.74 0.21 -5.82
C ALA A 77 20.13 0.76 -7.12
N ILE A 78 19.69 -0.11 -8.02
CA ILE A 78 19.10 0.31 -9.31
C ILE A 78 17.77 1.02 -9.09
N LEU A 79 16.87 0.47 -8.28
CA LEU A 79 15.56 1.07 -8.03
C LEU A 79 15.67 2.41 -7.31
N LEU A 80 16.55 2.54 -6.32
CA LEU A 80 16.73 3.80 -5.61
C LEU A 80 17.29 4.89 -6.53
N SER A 81 18.17 4.53 -7.47
CA SER A 81 18.70 5.45 -8.48
C SER A 81 17.63 5.82 -9.53
N ALA A 82 16.89 4.83 -10.05
CA ALA A 82 15.89 5.03 -11.09
C ALA A 82 14.65 5.79 -10.58
N LEU A 83 14.25 5.52 -9.35
CA LEU A 83 13.05 6.07 -8.70
C LEU A 83 13.40 7.14 -7.68
N TYR A 84 14.56 7.80 -7.82
CA TYR A 84 15.05 8.77 -6.83
C TYR A 84 14.03 9.86 -6.50
N ILE A 85 13.45 10.51 -7.53
CA ILE A 85 12.47 11.59 -7.34
C ILE A 85 11.17 11.07 -6.72
N PRO A 86 10.53 10.00 -7.24
CA PRO A 86 9.38 9.40 -6.57
C PRO A 86 9.65 8.96 -5.13
N ALA A 87 10.81 8.34 -4.86
CA ALA A 87 11.19 7.89 -3.52
C ALA A 87 11.36 9.07 -2.55
N LEU A 88 11.96 10.17 -2.99
CA LEU A 88 12.02 11.41 -2.21
C LEU A 88 10.64 12.02 -1.97
N GLY A 89 9.75 11.98 -2.97
CA GLY A 89 8.37 12.45 -2.85
C GLY A 89 7.58 11.63 -1.82
N LEU A 90 7.72 10.30 -1.86
CA LEU A 90 7.17 9.39 -0.85
C LEU A 90 7.71 9.71 0.54
N LEU A 91 9.04 9.80 0.69
CA LEU A 91 9.68 10.11 1.97
C LEU A 91 9.23 11.46 2.54
N ALA A 92 9.20 12.50 1.70
CA ALA A 92 8.71 13.82 2.12
C ALA A 92 7.24 13.76 2.55
N GLY A 93 6.40 13.00 1.85
CA GLY A 93 5.00 12.78 2.23
C GLY A 93 4.86 12.12 3.60
N LEU A 94 5.63 11.05 3.85
CA LEU A 94 5.66 10.36 5.15
C LEU A 94 6.16 11.26 6.29
N ILE A 95 7.22 12.04 6.06
CA ILE A 95 7.73 13.00 7.06
C ILE A 95 6.63 14.01 7.43
N TRP A 96 6.02 14.65 6.43
CA TRP A 96 4.96 15.63 6.68
C TRP A 96 3.78 15.01 7.42
N ARG A 97 3.40 13.77 7.08
CA ARG A 97 2.35 13.04 7.76
C ARG A 97 2.68 12.77 9.24
N GLY A 98 3.83 12.16 9.53
CA GLY A 98 4.24 11.80 10.89
C GLY A 98 4.38 13.04 11.79
N VAL A 99 5.01 14.10 11.29
CA VAL A 99 5.11 15.38 12.02
C VAL A 99 3.72 15.98 12.25
N SER A 100 2.82 15.88 11.27
CA SER A 100 1.47 16.43 11.43
C SER A 100 0.67 15.74 12.52
N PHE A 101 0.76 14.41 12.67
CA PHE A 101 0.10 13.71 13.77
C PHE A 101 0.56 14.25 15.13
N GLU A 102 1.87 14.23 15.38
CA GLU A 102 2.47 14.62 16.66
C GLU A 102 2.21 16.09 17.03
N PHE A 103 2.32 16.99 16.05
CA PHE A 103 2.21 18.43 16.30
C PHE A 103 0.77 18.91 16.30
N ARG A 104 -0.14 18.26 15.57
CA ARG A 104 -1.57 18.63 15.57
C ARG A 104 -2.21 18.49 16.95
N PHE A 105 -1.84 17.46 17.70
CA PHE A 105 -2.33 17.26 19.07
C PHE A 105 -1.83 18.33 20.05
N LYS A 106 -0.65 18.91 19.78
CA LYS A 106 -0.01 19.94 20.61
C LYS A 106 -0.34 21.37 20.16
N ALA A 107 -0.93 21.52 18.98
CA ALA A 107 -1.22 22.81 18.38
C ALA A 107 -2.49 23.45 18.97
N ASP A 108 -2.44 24.77 19.13
CA ASP A 108 -3.63 25.56 19.40
C ASP A 108 -4.59 25.59 18.19
N ASP A 109 -5.79 26.12 18.39
CA ASP A 109 -6.82 26.14 17.35
C ASP A 109 -6.47 27.03 16.13
N ALA A 110 -5.49 27.92 16.27
CA ALA A 110 -5.00 28.77 15.19
C ALA A 110 -4.02 28.02 14.27
N HIS A 111 -3.22 27.10 14.82
CA HIS A 111 -2.21 26.33 14.08
C HIS A 111 -2.71 24.96 13.60
N LYS A 112 -3.76 24.39 14.19
CA LYS A 112 -4.40 23.13 13.72
C LYS A 112 -4.70 23.12 12.21
N PRO A 113 -5.23 24.18 11.57
CA PRO A 113 -5.48 24.19 10.12
C PRO A 113 -4.21 24.07 9.25
N PHE A 114 -3.04 24.43 9.77
CA PHE A 114 -1.77 24.20 9.08
C PHE A 114 -1.42 22.71 9.10
N TRP A 115 -1.49 22.08 10.27
CA TRP A 115 -1.21 20.65 10.42
C TRP A 115 -2.24 19.76 9.73
N ASP A 116 -3.51 20.17 9.68
CA ASP A 116 -4.53 19.53 8.85
C ASP A 116 -4.10 19.49 7.37
N ARG A 117 -3.63 20.62 6.84
CA ARG A 117 -3.16 20.70 5.43
C ARG A 117 -1.89 19.91 5.19
N ALA A 118 -0.97 19.90 6.15
CA ALA A 118 0.25 19.10 6.07
C ALA A 118 -0.06 17.59 6.14
N PHE A 119 -1.02 17.17 6.97
CA PHE A 119 -1.50 15.79 7.03
C PHE A 119 -2.15 15.35 5.71
N ILE A 120 -3.02 16.19 5.16
CA ILE A 120 -3.63 15.99 3.83
C ILE A 120 -2.53 15.85 2.77
N GLY A 121 -1.69 16.88 2.62
CA GLY A 121 -0.66 16.92 1.59
C GLY A 121 0.34 15.78 1.69
N GLY A 122 0.78 15.45 2.90
CA GLY A 122 1.66 14.32 3.17
C GLY A 122 1.05 12.98 2.77
N SER A 123 -0.23 12.76 3.11
CA SER A 123 -0.95 11.53 2.80
C SER A 123 -1.18 11.34 1.29
N TYR A 124 -1.59 12.41 0.60
CA TYR A 124 -1.71 12.40 -0.85
C TYR A 124 -0.37 12.17 -1.54
N ALA A 125 0.69 12.87 -1.11
CA ALA A 125 2.02 12.73 -1.71
C ALA A 125 2.57 11.31 -1.52
N ALA A 126 2.51 10.76 -0.31
CA ALA A 126 2.99 9.41 -0.03
C ALA A 126 2.24 8.37 -0.88
N ALA A 127 0.90 8.38 -0.88
CA ALA A 127 0.11 7.45 -1.67
C ALA A 127 0.36 7.59 -3.17
N PHE A 128 0.41 8.82 -3.69
CA PHE A 128 0.63 9.09 -5.11
C PHE A 128 2.01 8.61 -5.56
N PHE A 129 3.08 9.00 -4.86
CA PHE A 129 4.43 8.62 -5.25
C PHE A 129 4.68 7.12 -5.09
N GLN A 130 4.06 6.48 -4.11
CA GLN A 130 4.10 5.02 -4.00
C GLN A 130 3.46 4.34 -5.23
N GLY A 131 2.30 4.82 -5.69
CA GLY A 131 1.67 4.28 -6.90
C GLY A 131 2.46 4.58 -8.18
N VAL A 132 3.09 5.76 -8.26
CA VAL A 132 4.03 6.10 -9.34
C VAL A 132 5.21 5.13 -9.38
N MET A 133 5.81 4.85 -8.21
CA MET A 133 6.91 3.88 -8.11
C MET A 133 6.48 2.48 -8.54
N LEU A 134 5.27 2.06 -8.16
CA LEU A 134 4.70 0.78 -8.57
C LEU A 134 4.46 0.71 -10.09
N GLY A 135 3.92 1.77 -10.69
CA GLY A 135 3.75 1.87 -12.14
C GLY A 135 5.09 1.81 -12.88
N ALA A 136 6.06 2.61 -12.42
CA ALA A 136 7.40 2.66 -13.04
C ALA A 136 8.13 1.31 -12.90
N PHE A 137 7.88 0.60 -11.79
CA PHE A 137 8.41 -0.74 -11.59
C PHE A 137 7.82 -1.77 -12.57
N ILE A 138 6.55 -1.62 -12.98
CA ILE A 138 5.89 -2.47 -13.98
C ILE A 138 6.34 -2.12 -15.40
N ASP A 139 6.41 -0.82 -15.74
CA ASP A 139 6.89 -0.34 -17.05
C ASP A 139 8.35 -0.75 -17.32
N GLY A 140 9.10 -1.05 -16.25
CA GLY A 140 10.49 -1.44 -16.32
C GLY A 140 11.42 -0.25 -16.55
N HIS A 141 12.72 -0.51 -16.42
CA HIS A 141 13.75 0.51 -16.58
C HIS A 141 14.82 0.04 -17.56
N SER A 142 15.25 0.94 -18.45
CA SER A 142 16.42 0.70 -19.29
C SER A 142 17.68 0.79 -18.43
N ILE A 143 18.45 -0.29 -18.39
CA ILE A 143 19.66 -0.42 -17.57
C ILE A 143 20.83 -0.68 -18.50
N VAL A 144 21.87 0.14 -18.41
CA VAL A 144 23.15 -0.07 -19.09
C VAL A 144 24.23 -0.11 -18.00
N ASP A 145 25.04 -1.17 -18.00
CA ASP A 145 26.11 -1.41 -17.02
C ASP A 145 25.68 -1.34 -15.54
N GLY A 146 24.44 -1.72 -15.24
CA GLY A 146 23.89 -1.69 -13.88
C GLY A 146 23.48 -0.29 -13.40
N VAL A 147 23.48 0.70 -14.28
CA VAL A 147 22.98 2.05 -14.01
C VAL A 147 21.69 2.27 -14.80
N ALA A 148 20.68 2.83 -14.15
CA ALA A 148 19.48 3.28 -14.84
C ALA A 148 19.84 4.45 -15.78
N THR A 149 19.63 4.27 -17.09
CA THR A 149 19.97 5.31 -18.08
C THR A 149 18.85 6.31 -18.30
N ASN A 150 17.75 6.15 -17.58
CA ASN A 150 16.58 6.98 -17.75
C ASN A 150 16.84 8.40 -17.20
N GLY A 151 16.31 9.42 -17.89
CA GLY A 151 16.39 10.79 -17.41
C GLY A 151 15.67 10.98 -16.07
N LEU A 152 16.02 12.04 -15.32
CA LEU A 152 15.50 12.32 -13.98
C LEU A 152 13.96 12.42 -13.88
N MET A 153 13.28 12.75 -14.99
CA MET A 153 11.82 12.84 -15.10
C MET A 153 11.17 11.65 -15.82
N SER A 154 11.90 10.57 -16.06
CA SER A 154 11.39 9.37 -16.72
C SER A 154 10.25 8.68 -15.99
N TRP A 155 10.14 8.90 -14.68
CA TRP A 155 9.01 8.42 -13.88
C TRP A 155 7.68 9.08 -14.29
N LEU A 156 7.70 10.25 -14.94
CA LEU A 156 6.51 11.01 -15.31
C LEU A 156 5.90 10.51 -16.63
N THR A 157 5.40 9.27 -16.63
CA THR A 157 4.63 8.70 -17.74
C THR A 157 3.13 8.74 -17.42
N PRO A 158 2.24 8.77 -18.44
CA PRO A 158 0.80 8.68 -18.21
C PRO A 158 0.39 7.45 -17.39
N PHE A 159 1.04 6.31 -17.64
CA PHE A 159 0.78 5.07 -16.92
C PHE A 159 1.20 5.17 -15.44
N ASN A 160 2.39 5.70 -15.15
CA ASN A 160 2.87 5.85 -13.77
C ASN A 160 2.02 6.82 -12.97
N VAL A 161 1.66 7.96 -13.58
CA VAL A 161 0.76 8.94 -12.95
C VAL A 161 -0.62 8.33 -12.68
N PHE A 162 -1.14 7.54 -13.63
CA PHE A 162 -2.40 6.82 -13.44
C PHE A 162 -2.31 5.81 -12.28
N CYS A 163 -1.22 5.06 -12.18
CA CYS A 163 -0.98 4.15 -11.04
C CYS A 163 -0.92 4.93 -9.71
N GLY A 164 -0.27 6.09 -9.68
CA GLY A 164 -0.27 7.01 -8.54
C GLY A 164 -1.68 7.40 -8.09
N ILE A 165 -2.52 7.85 -9.04
CA ILE A 165 -3.92 8.19 -8.77
C ILE A 165 -4.71 6.96 -8.31
N GLY A 166 -4.49 5.80 -8.94
CA GLY A 166 -5.13 4.54 -8.58
C GLY A 166 -4.84 4.13 -7.13
N VAL A 167 -3.61 4.27 -6.66
CA VAL A 167 -3.23 3.98 -5.27
C VAL A 167 -3.84 4.99 -4.30
N VAL A 168 -3.89 6.29 -4.64
CA VAL A 168 -4.62 7.29 -3.83
C VAL A 168 -6.09 6.88 -3.64
N VAL A 169 -6.75 6.44 -4.71
CA VAL A 169 -8.15 5.98 -4.63
C VAL A 169 -8.29 4.67 -3.85
N ALA A 170 -7.36 3.73 -4.00
CA ALA A 170 -7.34 2.48 -3.23
C ALA A 170 -7.14 2.73 -1.74
N TYR A 171 -6.26 3.66 -1.36
CA TYR A 171 -6.05 4.04 0.04
C TYR A 171 -7.24 4.81 0.60
N ALA A 172 -7.90 5.66 -0.19
CA ALA A 172 -9.17 6.24 0.21
C ALA A 172 -10.23 5.17 0.54
N LEU A 173 -10.26 4.04 -0.18
CA LEU A 173 -11.14 2.91 0.14
C LEU A 173 -10.77 2.26 1.48
N LEU A 174 -9.48 1.99 1.70
CA LEU A 174 -8.99 1.42 2.96
C LEU A 174 -9.32 2.34 4.15
N GLY A 175 -9.03 3.62 4.04
CA GLY A 175 -9.37 4.62 5.06
C GLY A 175 -10.88 4.73 5.29
N ALA A 176 -11.70 4.75 4.24
CA ALA A 176 -13.14 4.85 4.37
C ALA A 176 -13.72 3.62 5.08
N THR A 177 -13.31 2.41 4.66
CA THR A 177 -13.80 1.17 5.26
C THR A 177 -13.29 0.96 6.69
N TRP A 178 -12.08 1.44 7.01
CA TRP A 178 -11.59 1.51 8.39
C TRP A 178 -12.42 2.46 9.26
N LEU A 179 -12.72 3.66 8.77
CA LEU A 179 -13.58 4.61 9.49
C LEU A 179 -14.99 4.04 9.70
N VAL A 180 -15.55 3.30 8.73
CA VAL A 180 -16.82 2.59 8.92
C VAL A 180 -16.75 1.59 10.07
N LEU A 181 -15.63 0.90 10.24
CA LEU A 181 -15.41 -0.04 11.34
C LEU A 181 -15.24 0.67 12.69
N LYS A 182 -14.46 1.77 12.72
CA LYS A 182 -14.01 2.43 13.96
C LYS A 182 -14.90 3.56 14.48
N THR A 183 -15.80 4.09 13.66
CA THR A 183 -16.65 5.24 14.04
C THR A 183 -18.11 4.85 14.20
N GLU A 184 -18.91 5.78 14.73
CA GLU A 184 -20.36 5.66 14.85
C GLU A 184 -21.08 7.00 14.57
N GLY A 185 -22.41 6.98 14.58
CA GLY A 185 -23.22 8.19 14.44
C GLY A 185 -23.12 8.87 13.06
N ARG A 186 -23.05 10.21 13.08
CA ARG A 186 -23.14 11.04 11.87
C ARG A 186 -21.91 10.90 10.97
N LEU A 187 -20.71 10.81 11.56
CA LEU A 187 -19.47 10.55 10.82
C LEU A 187 -19.56 9.23 10.07
N GLN A 188 -19.90 8.14 10.76
CA GLN A 188 -20.01 6.82 10.15
C GLN A 188 -21.02 6.81 8.98
N ALA A 189 -22.21 7.40 9.17
CA ALA A 189 -23.23 7.49 8.12
C ALA A 189 -22.78 8.31 6.89
N SER A 190 -21.94 9.33 7.09
CA SER A 190 -21.33 10.08 5.99
C SER A 190 -20.35 9.22 5.20
N ILE A 191 -19.44 8.54 5.91
CA ILE A 191 -18.41 7.69 5.29
C ILE A 191 -19.03 6.50 4.55
N ILE A 192 -20.07 5.85 5.09
CA ILE A 192 -20.79 4.75 4.42
C ILE A 192 -21.27 5.17 3.02
N ARG A 193 -21.80 6.40 2.88
CA ARG A 193 -22.27 6.92 1.59
C ARG A 193 -21.12 7.16 0.61
N ALA A 194 -19.95 7.55 1.09
CA ALA A 194 -18.75 7.73 0.27
C ALA A 194 -18.08 6.41 -0.14
N CYS A 195 -18.21 5.34 0.66
CA CYS A 195 -17.57 4.04 0.37
C CYS A 195 -17.97 3.44 -0.98
N SER A 196 -19.25 3.53 -1.38
CA SER A 196 -19.73 2.93 -2.63
C SER A 196 -19.06 3.53 -3.89
N PRO A 197 -19.08 4.87 -4.12
CA PRO A 197 -18.39 5.44 -5.28
C PRO A 197 -16.88 5.24 -5.22
N ILE A 198 -16.26 5.29 -4.03
CA ILE A 198 -14.82 5.01 -3.88
C ILE A 198 -14.49 3.57 -4.28
N THR A 199 -15.29 2.59 -3.85
CA THR A 199 -15.12 1.17 -4.23
C THR A 199 -15.16 1.01 -5.75
N LEU A 200 -16.15 1.62 -6.41
CA LEU A 200 -16.28 1.56 -7.86
C LEU A 200 -15.11 2.24 -8.57
N ALA A 201 -14.61 3.37 -8.04
CA ALA A 201 -13.44 4.04 -8.57
C ALA A 201 -12.17 3.20 -8.42
N THR A 202 -11.97 2.51 -7.29
CA THR A 202 -10.86 1.58 -7.07
C THR A 202 -10.90 0.45 -8.10
N VAL A 203 -12.06 -0.18 -8.29
CA VAL A 203 -12.22 -1.30 -9.24
C VAL A 203 -12.04 -0.83 -10.69
N ALA A 204 -12.53 0.37 -11.02
CA ALA A 204 -12.29 0.96 -12.34
C ALA A 204 -10.79 1.20 -12.58
N ALA A 205 -10.06 1.72 -11.59
CA ALA A 205 -8.61 1.88 -11.69
C ALA A 205 -7.90 0.53 -11.86
N MET A 206 -8.28 -0.49 -11.07
CA MET A 206 -7.73 -1.85 -11.20
C MET A 206 -8.02 -2.44 -12.59
N LEU A 207 -9.23 -2.26 -13.12
CA LEU A 207 -9.61 -2.74 -14.45
C LEU A 207 -8.78 -2.05 -15.54
N ILE A 208 -8.61 -0.73 -15.45
CA ILE A 208 -7.80 0.03 -16.42
C ILE A 208 -6.35 -0.46 -16.39
N VAL A 209 -5.73 -0.62 -15.21
CA VAL A 209 -4.36 -1.18 -15.11
C VAL A 209 -4.32 -2.59 -15.67
N SER A 210 -5.29 -3.44 -15.33
CA SER A 210 -5.34 -4.85 -15.79
C SER A 210 -5.48 -4.99 -17.32
N ILE A 211 -6.02 -3.98 -18.00
CA ILE A 211 -6.11 -3.92 -19.47
C ILE A 211 -4.85 -3.25 -20.04
N TRP A 212 -4.43 -2.12 -19.48
CA TRP A 212 -3.31 -1.32 -19.99
C TRP A 212 -2.01 -2.12 -19.93
N THR A 213 -1.69 -2.74 -18.79
CA THR A 213 -0.43 -3.45 -18.57
C THR A 213 -0.14 -4.55 -19.62
N PRO A 214 -1.05 -5.51 -19.88
CA PRO A 214 -0.80 -6.54 -20.90
C PRO A 214 -0.81 -5.99 -22.33
N LEU A 215 -1.54 -4.90 -22.62
CA LEU A 215 -1.47 -4.26 -23.94
C LEU A 215 -0.12 -3.60 -24.21
N THR A 216 0.55 -3.11 -23.16
CA THR A 216 1.88 -2.50 -23.27
C THR A 216 3.01 -3.54 -23.19
N HIS A 217 2.81 -4.63 -22.44
CA HIS A 217 3.85 -5.62 -22.17
C HIS A 217 3.46 -7.02 -22.68
N PRO A 218 3.99 -7.46 -23.84
CA PRO A 218 3.68 -8.77 -24.41
C PRO A 218 3.95 -9.94 -23.46
N ALA A 219 5.02 -9.88 -22.66
CA ALA A 219 5.31 -10.92 -21.67
C ALA A 219 4.21 -11.07 -20.60
N ILE A 220 3.58 -9.96 -20.20
CA ILE A 220 2.46 -9.96 -19.26
C ILE A 220 1.21 -10.45 -19.96
N PHE A 221 0.98 -10.07 -21.23
CA PHE A 221 -0.09 -10.63 -22.03
C PHE A 221 0.00 -12.16 -22.10
N ASP A 222 1.16 -12.70 -22.48
CA ASP A 222 1.39 -14.13 -22.57
C ASP A 222 1.21 -14.80 -21.20
N ARG A 223 1.64 -14.16 -20.10
CA ARG A 223 1.45 -14.70 -18.76
C ARG A 223 -0.03 -14.92 -18.41
N TRP A 224 -0.90 -13.96 -18.76
CA TRP A 224 -2.31 -14.00 -18.36
C TRP A 224 -3.23 -14.69 -19.36
N PHE A 225 -2.91 -14.63 -20.65
CA PHE A 225 -3.82 -15.07 -21.72
C PHE A 225 -3.37 -16.34 -22.46
N SER A 226 -2.14 -16.82 -22.26
CA SER A 226 -1.73 -18.11 -22.81
C SER A 226 -2.41 -19.28 -22.09
N LEU A 227 -2.61 -20.39 -22.81
CA LEU A 227 -3.06 -21.65 -22.22
C LEU A 227 -1.83 -22.46 -21.74
N PRO A 228 -1.86 -23.05 -20.52
CA PRO A 228 -2.99 -23.17 -19.59
C PRO A 228 -3.13 -22.02 -18.57
N ASN A 229 -2.21 -21.05 -18.55
CA ASN A 229 -2.14 -19.99 -17.53
C ASN A 229 -3.44 -19.21 -17.36
N PHE A 230 -4.16 -18.95 -18.44
CA PHE A 230 -5.47 -18.30 -18.40
C PHE A 230 -6.42 -18.93 -17.37
N TRP A 231 -6.55 -20.27 -17.37
CA TRP A 231 -7.43 -20.97 -16.43
C TRP A 231 -6.92 -20.92 -15.00
N PHE A 232 -5.60 -20.89 -14.82
CA PHE A 232 -4.98 -20.82 -13.52
C PHE A 232 -5.14 -19.43 -12.87
N PHE A 233 -5.13 -18.36 -13.67
CA PHE A 233 -5.23 -16.98 -13.19
C PHE A 233 -6.62 -16.35 -13.29
N LEU A 234 -7.56 -16.96 -14.04
CA LEU A 234 -8.97 -16.56 -14.11
C LEU A 234 -9.66 -16.37 -12.74
N PRO A 235 -9.34 -17.14 -11.68
CA PRO A 235 -9.92 -16.90 -10.36
C PRO A 235 -9.67 -15.49 -9.81
N VAL A 236 -8.54 -14.84 -10.15
CA VAL A 236 -8.18 -13.50 -9.62
C VAL A 236 -9.23 -12.44 -9.99
N PRO A 237 -9.55 -12.18 -11.27
CA PRO A 237 -10.58 -11.20 -11.63
C PRO A 237 -11.97 -11.59 -11.13
N VAL A 238 -12.30 -12.89 -11.04
CA VAL A 238 -13.57 -13.33 -10.46
C VAL A 238 -13.65 -12.97 -8.97
N LEU A 239 -12.58 -13.21 -8.21
CA LEU A 239 -12.51 -12.84 -6.79
C LEU A 239 -12.55 -11.33 -6.58
N VAL A 240 -12.00 -10.51 -7.50
CA VAL A 240 -12.14 -9.05 -7.47
C VAL A 240 -13.61 -8.64 -7.57
N LEU A 241 -14.38 -9.25 -8.49
CA LEU A 241 -15.81 -8.99 -8.62
C LEU A 241 -16.59 -9.44 -7.37
N VAL A 242 -16.25 -10.60 -6.80
CA VAL A 242 -16.86 -11.12 -5.56
C VAL A 242 -16.57 -10.19 -4.39
N ALA A 243 -15.32 -9.77 -4.20
CA ALA A 243 -14.93 -8.85 -3.12
C ALA A 243 -15.65 -7.51 -3.27
N THR A 244 -15.74 -6.98 -4.50
CA THR A 244 -16.47 -5.74 -4.81
C THR A 244 -17.94 -5.86 -4.46
N TRP A 245 -18.60 -6.93 -4.92
CA TRP A 245 -20.00 -7.20 -4.57
C TRP A 245 -20.19 -7.33 -3.06
N ALA A 246 -19.26 -7.99 -2.36
CA ALA A 246 -19.34 -8.20 -0.93
C ALA A 246 -19.17 -6.88 -0.14
N ILE A 247 -18.29 -5.97 -0.57
CA ILE A 247 -18.18 -4.61 -0.02
C ILE A 247 -19.52 -3.88 -0.19
N LEU A 248 -20.03 -3.79 -1.43
CA LEU A 248 -21.26 -3.06 -1.75
C LEU A 248 -22.49 -3.63 -1.05
N ARG A 249 -22.56 -4.96 -0.90
CA ARG A 249 -23.62 -5.64 -0.15
C ARG A 249 -23.54 -5.33 1.34
N SER A 250 -22.34 -5.37 1.92
CA SER A 250 -22.12 -5.11 3.35
C SER A 250 -22.47 -3.67 3.74
N LEU A 251 -22.29 -2.71 2.82
CA LEU A 251 -22.65 -1.31 3.03
C LEU A 251 -24.17 -1.05 3.09
N ARG A 252 -25.01 -1.96 2.59
CA ARG A 252 -26.48 -1.81 2.62
C ARG A 252 -27.11 -2.21 3.96
N GLY A 253 -26.38 -2.91 4.81
CA GLY A 253 -26.83 -3.37 6.14
C GLY A 253 -26.19 -2.59 7.27
N THR A 254 -25.93 -3.26 8.39
CA THR A 254 -25.06 -2.76 9.46
C THR A 254 -23.62 -3.19 9.17
N PRO A 255 -22.76 -2.31 8.64
CA PRO A 255 -21.56 -2.76 7.94
C PRO A 255 -20.51 -3.51 8.78
N HIS A 256 -20.52 -3.45 10.13
CA HIS A 256 -19.54 -4.11 11.01
C HIS A 256 -18.10 -4.08 10.41
N ALA A 257 -17.37 -5.20 10.44
CA ALA A 257 -16.04 -5.31 9.83
C ALA A 257 -16.05 -5.74 8.35
N GLY A 258 -17.23 -6.03 7.78
CA GLY A 258 -17.36 -6.61 6.44
C GLY A 258 -16.68 -5.80 5.34
N PRO A 259 -17.01 -4.51 5.15
CA PRO A 259 -16.39 -3.67 4.12
C PRO A 259 -14.88 -3.57 4.24
N PHE A 260 -14.35 -3.51 5.48
CA PHE A 260 -12.91 -3.43 5.72
C PHE A 260 -12.21 -4.75 5.36
N VAL A 261 -12.71 -5.90 5.81
CA VAL A 261 -12.12 -7.20 5.46
C VAL A 261 -12.13 -7.42 3.95
N TRP A 262 -13.23 -7.10 3.27
CA TRP A 262 -13.30 -7.25 1.81
C TRP A 262 -12.47 -6.22 1.05
N SER A 263 -12.24 -5.01 1.57
CA SER A 263 -11.30 -4.05 0.97
C SER A 263 -9.85 -4.52 1.10
N LEU A 264 -9.48 -5.16 2.22
CA LEU A 264 -8.18 -5.83 2.36
C LEU A 264 -8.00 -6.94 1.32
N VAL A 265 -9.02 -7.79 1.14
CA VAL A 265 -9.01 -8.84 0.10
C VAL A 265 -8.88 -8.22 -1.30
N LEU A 266 -9.62 -7.15 -1.59
CA LEU A 266 -9.56 -6.48 -2.89
C LEU A 266 -8.17 -5.92 -3.20
N VAL A 267 -7.54 -5.23 -2.24
CA VAL A 267 -6.17 -4.71 -2.38
C VAL A 267 -5.16 -5.84 -2.49
N PHE A 268 -5.30 -6.91 -1.70
CA PHE A 268 -4.47 -8.11 -1.79
C PHE A 268 -4.54 -8.74 -3.18
N LEU A 269 -5.74 -8.87 -3.77
CA LEU A 269 -5.91 -9.41 -5.12
C LEU A 269 -5.22 -8.52 -6.16
N GLY A 270 -5.36 -7.20 -6.06
CA GLY A 270 -4.68 -6.26 -6.95
C GLY A 270 -3.16 -6.41 -6.91
N TYR A 271 -2.59 -6.42 -5.70
CA TYR A 271 -1.15 -6.65 -5.51
C TYR A 271 -0.70 -8.01 -6.01
N SER A 272 -1.46 -9.08 -5.73
CA SER A 272 -1.13 -10.43 -6.18
C SER A 272 -1.12 -10.51 -7.71
N GLY A 273 -2.03 -9.80 -8.39
CA GLY A 273 -2.06 -9.69 -9.84
C GLY A 273 -0.79 -9.04 -10.39
N LEU A 274 -0.26 -8.02 -9.73
CA LEU A 274 1.01 -7.40 -10.10
C LEU A 274 2.18 -8.37 -9.90
N VAL A 275 2.25 -9.06 -8.75
CA VAL A 275 3.28 -10.06 -8.46
C VAL A 275 3.26 -11.20 -9.49
N ILE A 276 2.08 -11.72 -9.84
CA ILE A 276 1.90 -12.75 -10.87
C ILE A 276 2.41 -12.27 -12.24
N SER A 277 2.16 -10.99 -12.57
CA SER A 277 2.54 -10.40 -13.85
C SER A 277 4.06 -10.31 -14.02
N ILE A 278 4.77 -9.95 -12.96
CA ILE A 278 6.23 -9.74 -12.98
C ILE A 278 7.04 -11.01 -12.66
N TRP A 279 6.43 -12.02 -12.05
CA TRP A 279 7.13 -13.24 -11.63
C TRP A 279 7.90 -13.88 -12.80
N PRO A 280 9.14 -14.38 -12.65
CA PRO A 280 9.98 -14.43 -11.44
C PRO A 280 10.96 -13.25 -11.33
N TYR A 281 10.66 -12.11 -11.96
CA TYR A 281 11.54 -10.94 -11.99
C TYR A 281 11.34 -10.09 -10.75
N VAL A 282 12.45 -9.76 -10.10
CA VAL A 282 12.52 -8.74 -9.03
C VAL A 282 12.89 -7.37 -9.60
N LEU A 283 13.40 -7.33 -10.83
CA LEU A 283 13.55 -6.13 -11.63
C LEU A 283 13.18 -6.46 -13.09
N PRO A 284 11.92 -6.27 -13.50
CA PRO A 284 11.47 -6.63 -14.83
C PRO A 284 12.13 -5.77 -15.93
N PRO A 285 12.42 -6.32 -17.12
CA PRO A 285 12.46 -7.76 -17.47
C PRO A 285 13.86 -8.39 -17.26
N SER A 286 14.78 -7.69 -16.58
CA SER A 286 16.22 -7.94 -16.70
C SER A 286 16.82 -8.84 -15.63
N LEU A 287 16.30 -8.84 -14.41
CA LEU A 287 16.86 -9.64 -13.30
C LEU A 287 15.80 -10.46 -12.59
N THR A 288 16.03 -11.78 -12.56
CA THR A 288 15.25 -12.73 -11.76
C THR A 288 15.66 -12.67 -10.29
N ILE A 289 14.82 -13.24 -9.41
CA ILE A 289 15.13 -13.35 -7.98
C ILE A 289 16.44 -14.11 -7.73
N TRP A 290 16.79 -15.11 -8.55
CA TRP A 290 18.00 -15.90 -8.35
C TRP A 290 19.26 -15.19 -8.83
N GLU A 291 19.16 -14.43 -9.93
CA GLU A 291 20.29 -13.67 -10.48
C GLU A 291 20.64 -12.45 -9.63
N ALA A 292 19.65 -11.84 -8.98
CA ALA A 292 19.85 -10.64 -8.18
C ALA A 292 20.14 -10.91 -6.70
N ALA A 293 20.10 -12.17 -6.28
CA ALA A 293 20.24 -12.58 -4.89
C ALA A 293 21.65 -12.31 -4.34
N ALA A 294 21.72 -11.92 -3.07
CA ALA A 294 22.96 -11.87 -2.30
C ALA A 294 23.55 -13.30 -2.09
N PRO A 295 24.83 -13.40 -1.69
CA PRO A 295 25.44 -14.70 -1.38
C PRO A 295 24.63 -15.50 -0.35
N PRO A 296 24.53 -16.85 -0.48
CA PRO A 296 23.71 -17.68 0.42
C PRO A 296 24.04 -17.53 1.90
N GLN A 297 25.31 -17.26 2.24
CA GLN A 297 25.75 -17.04 3.62
C GLN A 297 25.09 -15.78 4.22
N SER A 298 25.02 -14.70 3.46
CA SER A 298 24.37 -13.45 3.87
C SER A 298 22.87 -13.63 3.99
N LEU A 299 22.24 -14.30 3.00
CA LEU A 299 20.81 -14.58 3.03
C LEU A 299 20.44 -15.47 4.22
N GLY A 300 21.22 -16.51 4.49
CA GLY A 300 20.99 -17.41 5.62
C GLY A 300 21.15 -16.72 6.97
N PHE A 301 22.21 -15.91 7.13
CA PHE A 301 22.43 -15.13 8.36
C PHE A 301 21.28 -14.17 8.64
N ALA A 302 20.89 -13.36 7.66
CA ALA A 302 19.80 -12.41 7.83
C ALA A 302 18.44 -13.12 8.06
N LEU A 303 18.24 -14.31 7.44
CA LEU A 303 16.99 -15.06 7.55
C LEU A 303 16.74 -15.54 8.98
N VAL A 304 17.78 -15.93 9.71
CA VAL A 304 17.66 -16.32 11.13
C VAL A 304 17.08 -15.16 11.95
N GLY A 305 17.58 -13.93 11.73
CA GLY A 305 17.03 -12.74 12.38
C GLY A 305 15.58 -12.49 11.98
N ALA A 306 15.26 -12.55 10.69
CA ALA A 306 13.91 -12.35 10.18
C ALA A 306 12.90 -13.35 10.76
N LEU A 307 13.26 -14.64 10.84
CA LEU A 307 12.40 -15.70 11.37
C LEU A 307 12.09 -15.55 12.87
N LEU A 308 12.96 -14.89 13.64
CA LEU A 308 12.71 -14.60 15.05
C LEU A 308 11.94 -13.31 15.25
N ILE A 309 12.33 -12.25 14.52
CA ILE A 309 11.81 -10.90 14.72
C ILE A 309 10.42 -10.74 14.11
N ILE A 310 10.15 -11.27 12.91
CA ILE A 310 8.85 -11.08 12.23
C ILE A 310 7.69 -11.67 13.05
N PRO A 311 7.75 -12.91 13.58
CA PRO A 311 6.68 -13.44 14.42
C PRO A 311 6.46 -12.63 15.70
N PHE A 312 7.54 -12.11 16.30
CA PHE A 312 7.44 -11.23 17.46
C PHE A 312 6.73 -9.93 17.10
N ILE A 313 7.08 -9.32 15.96
CA ILE A 313 6.41 -8.13 15.44
C ILE A 313 4.92 -8.37 15.25
N LEU A 314 4.57 -9.44 14.53
CA LEU A 314 3.18 -9.82 14.30
C LEU A 314 2.42 -10.06 15.60
N GLY A 315 3.05 -10.70 16.59
CA GLY A 315 2.46 -10.97 17.89
C GLY A 315 2.10 -9.70 18.65
N TYR A 316 3.03 -8.75 18.79
CA TYR A 316 2.73 -7.50 19.50
C TYR A 316 1.80 -6.59 18.68
N SER A 317 1.91 -6.58 17.34
CA SER A 317 0.98 -5.83 16.49
C SER A 317 -0.43 -6.35 16.67
N ALA A 318 -0.64 -7.67 16.58
CA ALA A 318 -1.94 -8.28 16.81
C ALA A 318 -2.51 -7.96 18.20
N TRP A 319 -1.65 -7.97 19.23
CA TRP A 319 -2.03 -7.55 20.57
C TRP A 319 -2.46 -6.08 20.63
N SER A 320 -1.73 -5.16 19.99
CA SER A 320 -2.09 -3.74 19.92
C SER A 320 -3.47 -3.54 19.27
N TYR A 321 -3.71 -4.15 18.11
CA TYR A 321 -5.03 -4.08 17.45
C TYR A 321 -6.15 -4.72 18.27
N TYR A 322 -5.84 -5.77 19.05
CA TYR A 322 -6.79 -6.39 19.98
C TYR A 322 -7.18 -5.45 21.13
N VAL A 323 -6.19 -4.79 21.74
CA VAL A 323 -6.41 -3.81 22.82
C VAL A 323 -7.25 -2.63 22.32
N PHE A 324 -6.93 -2.09 21.13
CA PHE A 324 -7.63 -0.94 20.54
C PHE A 324 -8.77 -1.31 19.59
N ARG A 325 -9.41 -2.48 19.79
CA ARG A 325 -10.47 -2.95 18.88
C ARG A 325 -11.77 -2.14 18.95
N GLY A 326 -11.99 -1.41 20.04
CA GLY A 326 -13.19 -0.61 20.27
C GLY A 326 -13.44 0.46 19.20
N LYS A 327 -14.67 1.00 19.19
CA LYS A 327 -15.00 2.19 18.40
C LYS A 327 -14.53 3.44 19.13
N VAL A 328 -14.18 4.47 18.37
CA VAL A 328 -13.84 5.79 18.88
C VAL A 328 -15.08 6.68 18.78
N LYS A 329 -15.41 7.38 19.88
CA LYS A 329 -16.55 8.30 19.96
C LYS A 329 -16.08 9.75 19.90
N ASP A 330 -16.97 10.63 19.45
CA ASP A 330 -16.73 12.07 19.48
C ASP A 330 -16.40 12.53 20.91
N GLY A 331 -15.28 13.24 21.07
CA GLY A 331 -14.80 13.74 22.36
C GLY A 331 -13.95 12.78 23.19
N GLU A 332 -13.74 11.53 22.76
CA GLU A 332 -12.75 10.63 23.37
C GLU A 332 -11.37 10.84 22.71
N GLY A 333 -10.45 11.44 23.45
CA GLY A 333 -9.05 11.64 23.07
C GLY A 333 -8.17 10.47 23.49
N TYR A 334 -7.07 10.24 22.76
CA TYR A 334 -6.06 9.25 23.12
C TYR A 334 -5.05 9.76 24.17
N HIS A 335 -5.34 10.90 24.81
CA HIS A 335 -4.55 11.51 25.89
C HIS A 335 -5.46 12.22 26.90
#